data_AF-A0A929BTB2-F1
#
_entry.id   AF-A0A929BTB2-F1
#
_cell.length_a   1.000
_cell.length_b   1.000
_cell.length_c   1.000
_cell.angle_alpha   90.00
_cell.angle_beta   90.00
_cell.angle_gamma   90.00
#
_symmetry.space_group_name_H-M   'P 1'
#
loop_
_entity.id
_entity.type
_entity.pdbx_description
1 polymer ?
#
loop_
_entity_poly.entity_id
_entity_poly.type
_entity_poly.pdbx_seq_one_letter_code
_entity_poly.pdbx_strand_id
1 'polypeptide(L)'
;MKVFFLFLDGIGLGVNNPEINPFAKADMPNLQGLLAGNKLLLDTITASSTDGIRIDTSRATLLALDAGLGVDGLPQSATGQAALLTGINVSAEIGYHYGPKPNQDVAAYLRNGNLFSSLADQGYKSALLNAYPPGYFSAIQSGRRLYSAIPLAVISAGIPLKTLDDLQNGQAISADFTAQGWRDRLDLPDTPVLTPNQAGERMAVLVNDYDLAFFEYSLSDYAGHSQDMQAAHNLLVTFDQV
;
A
#
# COMPACT_ATOMS: atom_id res chain seq x y z
N MET A 1 4.10 -21.40 1.82
CA MET A 1 4.41 -20.39 0.77
C MET A 1 4.42 -19.05 1.49
N LYS A 2 5.41 -18.18 1.25
CA LYS A 2 5.43 -16.84 1.87
C LYS A 2 5.09 -15.81 0.81
N VAL A 3 4.13 -14.95 1.10
CA VAL A 3 3.68 -13.87 0.22
C VAL A 3 3.94 -12.54 0.91
N PHE A 4 4.61 -11.64 0.21
CA PHE A 4 4.70 -10.24 0.61
C PHE A 4 3.82 -9.41 -0.33
N PHE A 5 2.87 -8.67 0.26
CA PHE A 5 1.99 -7.76 -0.46
C PHE A 5 2.36 -6.32 -0.13
N LEU A 6 2.93 -5.61 -1.12
CA LEU A 6 3.25 -4.19 -1.03
C LEU A 6 2.16 -3.40 -1.76
N PHE A 7 1.34 -2.66 -1.02
CA PHE A 7 0.29 -1.82 -1.58
C PHE A 7 0.76 -0.37 -1.65
N LEU A 8 0.88 0.16 -2.85
CA LEU A 8 1.26 1.55 -3.11
C LEU A 8 0.00 2.36 -3.47
N ASP A 9 -0.44 3.24 -2.58
CA ASP A 9 -1.74 3.91 -2.69
C ASP A 9 -1.71 5.09 -3.68
N GLY A 10 -2.85 5.42 -4.29
CA GLY A 10 -2.99 6.60 -5.17
C GLY A 10 -2.21 6.54 -6.48
N ILE A 11 -1.82 5.35 -6.96
CA ILE A 11 -1.05 5.19 -8.20
C ILE A 11 -1.94 4.75 -9.37
N GLY A 12 -1.78 5.45 -10.49
CA GLY A 12 -2.32 5.05 -11.80
C GLY A 12 -1.21 4.85 -12.84
N LEU A 13 -1.53 4.17 -13.93
CA LEU A 13 -0.64 4.01 -15.08
C LEU A 13 -0.84 5.19 -16.06
N GLY A 14 0.11 6.13 -16.02
CA GLY A 14 0.10 7.33 -16.85
C GLY A 14 1.05 7.27 -18.05
N VAL A 15 0.94 8.27 -18.93
CA VAL A 15 1.79 8.41 -20.11
C VAL A 15 3.24 8.78 -19.77
N ASN A 16 4.17 8.51 -20.69
CA ASN A 16 5.57 8.91 -20.60
C ASN A 16 5.77 10.42 -20.81
N ASN A 17 5.40 11.21 -19.81
CA ASN A 17 5.59 12.66 -19.80
C ASN A 17 6.12 13.13 -18.43
N PRO A 18 7.40 13.51 -18.32
CA PRO A 18 8.03 13.88 -17.04
C PRO A 18 7.48 15.18 -16.43
N GLU A 19 6.72 15.98 -17.18
CA GLU A 19 6.08 17.20 -16.66
C GLU A 19 4.79 16.92 -15.87
N ILE A 20 4.15 15.78 -16.09
CA ILE A 20 2.87 15.43 -15.45
C ILE A 20 2.87 14.06 -14.76
N ASN A 21 3.86 13.20 -15.04
CA ASN A 21 3.95 11.86 -14.49
C ASN A 21 5.27 11.68 -13.71
N PRO A 22 5.23 11.56 -12.38
CA PRO A 22 6.43 11.39 -11.57
C PRO A 22 7.16 10.06 -11.87
N PHE A 23 6.47 9.02 -12.35
CA PHE A 23 7.11 7.76 -12.77
C PHE A 23 7.89 7.90 -14.08
N ALA A 24 7.52 8.86 -14.94
CA ALA A 24 8.29 9.15 -16.14
C ALA A 24 9.58 9.92 -15.79
N LYS A 25 9.47 10.82 -14.80
CA LYS A 25 10.56 11.68 -14.34
C LYS A 25 11.59 10.95 -13.46
N ALA A 26 11.13 10.10 -12.54
CA ALA A 26 11.99 9.41 -11.60
C ALA A 26 12.77 8.28 -12.29
N ASP A 27 14.02 8.10 -11.88
CA ASP A 27 14.80 6.91 -12.20
C ASP A 27 14.69 5.93 -11.05
N MET A 28 14.12 4.76 -11.35
CA MET A 28 13.80 3.71 -10.37
C MET A 28 14.52 2.42 -10.78
N PRO A 29 15.86 2.33 -10.64
CA PRO A 29 16.66 1.22 -11.15
C PRO A 29 16.25 -0.15 -10.61
N ASN A 30 15.75 -0.28 -9.38
CA ASN A 30 15.37 -1.58 -8.83
C ASN A 30 14.07 -2.09 -9.47
N LEU A 31 13.03 -1.25 -9.53
CA LEU A 31 11.78 -1.57 -10.19
C LEU A 31 11.96 -1.74 -11.71
N GLN A 32 12.74 -0.87 -12.36
CA GLN A 32 13.09 -1.03 -13.77
C GLN A 32 13.85 -2.34 -14.01
N GLY A 33 14.73 -2.74 -13.10
CA GLY A 33 15.42 -4.03 -13.16
C GLY A 33 14.47 -5.23 -13.13
N LEU A 34 13.42 -5.19 -12.31
CA LEU A 34 12.35 -6.20 -12.30
C LEU A 34 11.59 -6.23 -13.63
N LEU A 35 11.40 -5.06 -14.24
CA LEU A 35 10.69 -4.88 -15.50
C LEU A 35 11.61 -4.92 -16.74
N ALA A 36 12.78 -5.57 -16.63
CA ALA A 36 13.73 -5.76 -17.74
C ALA A 36 14.16 -4.44 -18.43
N GLY A 37 14.37 -3.39 -17.63
CA GLY A 37 14.77 -2.05 -18.06
C GLY A 37 13.62 -1.10 -18.33
N ASN A 38 12.38 -1.57 -18.29
CA ASN A 38 11.21 -0.73 -18.58
C ASN A 38 10.74 0.08 -17.36
N LYS A 39 10.22 1.30 -17.61
CA LYS A 39 9.55 2.12 -16.58
C LYS A 39 8.10 1.66 -16.35
N LEU A 40 7.56 1.93 -15.15
CA LEU A 40 6.16 1.66 -14.80
C LEU A 40 5.23 2.73 -15.43
N LEU A 41 5.02 2.63 -16.74
CA LEU A 41 4.25 3.59 -17.55
C LEU A 41 3.24 2.86 -18.42
N LEU A 42 2.17 3.56 -18.79
CA LEU A 42 1.15 3.04 -19.71
C LEU A 42 1.77 2.69 -21.08
N ASP A 43 2.63 3.56 -21.60
CA ASP A 43 3.33 3.37 -22.88
C ASP A 43 4.18 2.09 -22.91
N THR A 44 4.73 1.69 -21.76
CA THR A 44 5.49 0.45 -21.65
C THR A 44 4.61 -0.74 -22.00
N ILE A 45 3.41 -0.79 -21.43
CA ILE A 45 2.43 -1.87 -21.62
C ILE A 45 1.95 -1.87 -23.08
N THR A 46 1.57 -0.72 -23.62
CA THR A 46 1.07 -0.65 -25.00
C THR A 46 2.13 -0.96 -26.05
N ALA A 47 3.40 -0.66 -25.80
CA ALA A 47 4.49 -0.93 -26.73
C ALA A 47 5.01 -2.38 -26.67
N SER A 48 4.91 -3.04 -25.51
CA SER A 48 5.57 -4.32 -25.25
C SER A 48 4.62 -5.52 -25.15
N SER A 49 3.31 -5.29 -25.02
CA SER A 49 2.31 -6.35 -24.88
C SER A 49 1.62 -6.68 -26.19
N THR A 50 1.34 -7.97 -26.43
CA THR A 50 0.56 -8.42 -27.58
C THR A 50 -0.95 -8.25 -27.37
N ASP A 51 -1.40 -8.20 -26.12
CA ASP A 51 -2.81 -8.06 -25.72
C ASP A 51 -3.19 -6.64 -25.24
N GLY A 52 -2.22 -5.73 -25.15
CA GLY A 52 -2.41 -4.35 -24.72
C GLY A 52 -2.50 -4.16 -23.20
N ILE A 53 -2.39 -5.22 -22.39
CA ILE A 53 -2.67 -5.16 -20.95
C ILE A 53 -1.61 -5.82 -20.07
N ARG A 54 -0.69 -6.61 -20.62
CA ARG A 54 0.24 -7.43 -19.84
C ARG A 54 1.67 -7.44 -20.38
N ILE A 55 2.65 -7.32 -19.48
CA ILE A 55 4.06 -7.63 -19.78
C ILE A 55 4.53 -8.73 -18.85
N ASP A 56 5.26 -9.69 -19.42
CA ASP A 56 6.00 -10.70 -18.68
C ASP A 56 7.50 -10.50 -18.87
N THR A 57 8.24 -10.46 -17.76
CA THR A 57 9.70 -10.53 -17.72
C THR A 57 10.14 -11.83 -17.06
N SER A 58 11.44 -12.07 -16.99
CA SER A 58 11.97 -13.23 -16.27
C SER A 58 11.72 -13.19 -14.76
N ARG A 59 11.39 -12.02 -14.20
CA ARG A 59 11.26 -11.80 -12.75
C ARG A 59 9.92 -11.23 -12.30
N ALA A 60 9.13 -10.66 -13.20
CA ALA A 60 7.89 -9.97 -12.85
C ALA A 60 6.86 -10.05 -13.98
N THR A 61 5.59 -9.92 -13.59
CA THR A 61 4.48 -9.64 -14.50
C THR A 61 3.92 -8.27 -14.13
N LEU A 62 3.71 -7.41 -15.14
CA LEU A 62 2.99 -6.14 -15.01
C LEU A 62 1.65 -6.27 -15.70
N LEU A 63 0.57 -5.90 -15.00
CA LEU A 63 -0.80 -5.90 -15.51
C LEU A 63 -1.39 -4.49 -15.43
N ALA A 64 -1.95 -4.00 -16.53
CA ALA A 64 -2.84 -2.84 -16.53
C ALA A 64 -4.24 -3.29 -16.10
N LEU A 65 -4.64 -2.89 -14.89
CA LEU A 65 -5.95 -3.24 -14.35
C LEU A 65 -6.85 -2.00 -14.33
N ASP A 66 -8.13 -2.19 -14.68
CA ASP A 66 -9.14 -1.14 -14.57
C ASP A 66 -9.61 -0.99 -13.11
N ALA A 67 -9.20 0.11 -12.48
CA ALA A 67 -9.64 0.45 -11.13
C ALA A 67 -11.13 0.83 -11.04
N GLY A 68 -11.79 1.08 -12.18
CA GLY A 68 -13.23 1.33 -12.27
C GLY A 68 -14.08 0.12 -11.94
N LEU A 69 -13.54 -1.10 -12.08
CA LEU A 69 -14.26 -2.37 -11.80
C LEU A 69 -15.63 -2.45 -12.48
N GLY A 70 -15.79 -1.81 -13.65
CA GLY A 70 -17.06 -1.73 -14.38
C GLY A 70 -18.16 -0.90 -13.70
N VAL A 71 -17.81 -0.03 -12.74
CA VAL A 71 -18.74 0.86 -12.04
C VAL A 71 -18.45 2.32 -12.41
N ASP A 72 -19.49 3.07 -12.77
CA ASP A 72 -19.38 4.46 -13.17
C ASP A 72 -18.81 5.36 -12.06
N GLY A 73 -18.08 6.40 -12.49
CA GLY A 73 -17.47 7.39 -11.59
C GLY A 73 -15.98 7.16 -11.35
N LEU A 74 -15.38 8.03 -10.53
CA LEU A 74 -13.95 7.92 -10.21
C LEU A 74 -13.73 6.84 -9.14
N PRO A 75 -12.79 5.90 -9.34
CA PRO A 75 -12.39 4.94 -8.31
C PRO A 75 -12.02 5.64 -7.00
N GLN A 76 -12.34 5.01 -5.86
CA GLN A 76 -12.10 5.57 -4.53
C GLN A 76 -11.44 4.53 -3.62
N SER A 77 -10.62 4.99 -2.66
CA SER A 77 -9.77 4.12 -1.85
C SER A 77 -10.55 3.09 -1.02
N ALA A 78 -11.69 3.45 -0.41
CA ALA A 78 -12.35 2.52 0.51
C ALA A 78 -12.97 1.33 -0.23
N THR A 79 -13.70 1.55 -1.32
CA THR A 79 -14.27 0.45 -2.12
C THR A 79 -13.21 -0.31 -2.89
N GLY A 80 -12.20 0.37 -3.45
CA GLY A 80 -11.10 -0.28 -4.17
C GLY A 80 -10.25 -1.19 -3.28
N GLN A 81 -9.83 -0.69 -2.11
CA GLN A 81 -9.10 -1.51 -1.14
C GLN A 81 -9.97 -2.63 -0.56
N ALA A 82 -11.27 -2.39 -0.35
CA ALA A 82 -12.17 -3.44 0.09
C ALA A 82 -12.31 -4.55 -0.95
N ALA A 83 -12.34 -4.22 -2.25
CA ALA A 83 -12.35 -5.22 -3.30
C ALA A 83 -11.09 -6.09 -3.31
N LEU A 84 -9.91 -5.47 -3.15
CA LEU A 84 -8.63 -6.20 -3.01
C LEU A 84 -8.62 -7.16 -1.81
N LEU A 85 -9.18 -6.72 -0.67
CA LEU A 85 -9.13 -7.47 0.58
C LEU A 85 -10.22 -8.54 0.72
N THR A 86 -11.31 -8.45 -0.04
CA THR A 86 -12.45 -9.36 0.08
C THR A 86 -12.63 -10.26 -1.16
N GLY A 87 -12.05 -9.88 -2.30
CA GLY A 87 -12.34 -10.51 -3.59
C GLY A 87 -13.73 -10.19 -4.16
N ILE A 88 -14.47 -9.28 -3.52
CA ILE A 88 -15.82 -8.86 -3.92
C ILE A 88 -15.75 -7.49 -4.59
N ASN A 89 -16.48 -7.27 -5.67
CA ASN A 89 -16.59 -5.94 -6.28
C ASN A 89 -17.49 -5.02 -5.42
N VAL A 90 -16.94 -4.49 -4.32
CA VAL A 90 -17.70 -3.70 -3.33
C VAL A 90 -18.32 -2.44 -3.94
N SER A 91 -17.67 -1.80 -4.92
CA SER A 91 -18.27 -0.67 -5.65
C SER A 91 -19.56 -1.09 -6.36
N ALA A 92 -19.60 -2.28 -6.97
CA ALA A 92 -20.81 -2.78 -7.63
C ALA A 92 -21.90 -3.17 -6.63
N GLU A 93 -21.51 -3.76 -5.51
CA GLU A 93 -22.44 -4.15 -4.43
C GLU A 93 -23.17 -2.95 -3.82
N ILE A 94 -22.46 -1.83 -3.58
CA ILE A 94 -23.06 -0.61 -3.03
C ILE A 94 -23.57 0.35 -4.11
N GLY A 95 -23.27 0.07 -5.38
CA GLY A 95 -23.73 0.82 -6.56
C GLY A 95 -22.92 2.07 -6.92
N TYR A 96 -21.80 2.35 -6.24
CA TYR A 96 -20.92 3.50 -6.51
C TYR A 96 -19.54 3.34 -5.87
N HIS A 97 -18.57 4.14 -6.30
CA HIS A 97 -17.25 4.23 -5.65
C HIS A 97 -17.29 5.10 -4.39
N TYR A 98 -16.73 4.63 -3.28
CA TYR A 98 -16.73 5.37 -2.02
C TYR A 98 -15.36 5.40 -1.35
N GLY A 99 -15.05 6.51 -0.68
CA GLY A 99 -13.78 6.72 0.02
C GLY A 99 -13.68 8.10 0.66
N PRO A 100 -12.55 8.41 1.31
CA PRO A 100 -11.34 7.56 1.42
C PRO A 100 -11.41 6.49 2.52
N LYS A 101 -12.32 6.62 3.50
CA LYS A 101 -12.48 5.64 4.60
C LYS A 101 -13.79 4.88 4.47
N PRO A 102 -13.87 3.59 4.86
CA PRO A 102 -15.11 2.83 4.80
C PRO A 102 -16.27 3.50 5.56
N ASN A 103 -17.44 3.62 4.92
CA ASN A 103 -18.69 3.85 5.61
C ASN A 103 -19.19 2.53 6.22
N GLN A 104 -20.41 2.53 6.77
CA GLN A 104 -20.99 1.33 7.37
C GLN A 104 -21.13 0.18 6.36
N ASP A 105 -21.55 0.48 5.13
CA ASP A 105 -21.78 -0.54 4.09
C ASP A 105 -20.47 -1.20 3.65
N VAL A 106 -19.45 -0.40 3.31
CA VAL A 106 -18.11 -0.92 2.95
C VAL A 106 -17.47 -1.68 4.12
N ALA A 107 -17.64 -1.15 5.35
CA ALA A 107 -17.10 -1.80 6.55
C ALA A 107 -17.77 -3.16 6.83
N ALA A 108 -19.01 -3.38 6.41
CA ALA A 108 -19.69 -4.67 6.56
C ALA A 108 -18.99 -5.77 5.77
N TYR A 109 -18.59 -5.51 4.52
CA TYR A 109 -17.83 -6.46 3.70
C TYR A 109 -16.47 -6.79 4.33
N LEU A 110 -15.76 -5.79 4.84
CA LEU A 110 -14.45 -6.00 5.48
C LEU A 110 -14.54 -6.80 6.79
N ARG A 111 -15.67 -6.70 7.53
CA ARG A 111 -15.88 -7.40 8.80
C ARG A 111 -16.40 -8.82 8.64
N ASN A 112 -17.14 -9.11 7.57
CA ASN A 112 -17.83 -10.39 7.38
C ASN A 112 -17.02 -11.41 6.57
N GLY A 113 -15.72 -11.18 6.41
CA GLY A 113 -14.82 -12.06 5.67
C GLY A 113 -13.88 -11.25 4.79
N ASN A 114 -12.59 -11.37 5.04
CA ASN A 114 -11.54 -10.73 4.26
C ASN A 114 -10.33 -11.68 4.13
N LEU A 115 -9.29 -11.24 3.41
CA LEU A 115 -8.07 -12.00 3.17
C LEU A 115 -7.41 -12.46 4.48
N PHE A 116 -7.33 -11.59 5.49
CA PHE A 116 -6.72 -11.91 6.77
C PHE A 116 -7.55 -12.90 7.57
N SER A 117 -8.89 -12.74 7.64
CA SER A 117 -9.75 -13.68 8.36
C SER A 117 -9.77 -15.05 7.68
N SER A 118 -9.83 -15.07 6.35
CA SER A 118 -9.79 -16.31 5.54
C SER A 118 -8.48 -17.09 5.72
N LEU A 119 -7.36 -16.39 5.91
CA LEU A 119 -6.07 -17.00 6.21
C LEU A 119 -5.99 -17.50 7.66
N ALA A 120 -6.49 -16.71 8.61
CA ALA A 120 -6.53 -17.09 10.03
C ALA A 120 -7.40 -18.34 10.25
N ASP A 121 -8.56 -18.44 9.59
CA ASP A 121 -9.46 -19.60 9.65
C ASP A 121 -8.80 -20.88 9.12
N GLN A 122 -7.80 -20.76 8.24
CA GLN A 122 -7.00 -21.86 7.71
C GLN A 122 -5.71 -22.12 8.52
N GLY A 123 -5.49 -21.38 9.61
CA GLY A 123 -4.31 -21.52 10.47
C GLY A 123 -3.04 -20.87 9.92
N TYR A 124 -3.14 -20.02 8.89
CA TYR A 124 -2.00 -19.27 8.36
C TYR A 124 -1.71 -18.02 9.19
N LYS A 125 -0.43 -17.70 9.31
CA LYS A 125 0.03 -16.53 10.07
C LYS A 125 0.15 -15.33 9.14
N SER A 126 -0.57 -14.25 9.45
CA SER A 126 -0.52 -13.01 8.66
C SER A 126 -0.31 -11.77 9.53
N ALA A 127 0.22 -10.70 8.95
CA ALA A 127 0.37 -9.41 9.62
C ALA A 127 0.37 -8.24 8.65
N LEU A 128 -0.07 -7.08 9.15
CA LEU A 128 0.25 -5.78 8.59
C LEU A 128 1.52 -5.25 9.26
N LEU A 129 2.57 -5.05 8.48
CA LEU A 129 3.89 -4.67 8.97
C LEU A 129 3.99 -3.20 9.38
N ASN A 130 3.01 -2.37 8.99
CA ASN A 130 2.94 -0.96 9.34
C ASN A 130 2.82 -0.74 10.84
N ALA A 131 3.77 -0.01 11.42
CA ALA A 131 3.67 0.55 12.75
C ALA A 131 2.75 1.78 12.76
N TYR A 132 1.99 1.93 13.84
CA TYR A 132 1.14 3.08 14.10
C TYR A 132 1.59 3.81 15.38
N PRO A 133 1.65 5.16 15.36
CA PRO A 133 2.07 5.92 16.53
C PRO A 133 0.99 5.93 17.61
N PRO A 134 1.31 6.20 18.88
CA PRO A 134 0.31 6.23 19.98
C PRO A 134 -0.89 7.15 19.70
N GLY A 135 -0.64 8.32 19.07
CA GLY A 135 -1.70 9.25 18.67
C GLY A 135 -2.73 8.65 17.69
N TYR A 136 -2.33 7.67 16.87
CA TYR A 136 -3.25 6.95 15.98
C TYR A 136 -4.28 6.17 16.80
N PHE A 137 -3.82 5.35 17.76
CA PHE A 137 -4.67 4.52 18.59
C PHE A 137 -5.61 5.38 19.48
N SER A 138 -5.08 6.44 20.09
CA SER A 138 -5.89 7.38 20.88
C SER A 138 -6.98 8.05 20.03
N ALA A 139 -6.71 8.37 18.77
CA ALA A 139 -7.70 8.95 17.87
C ALA A 139 -8.80 7.94 17.47
N ILE A 140 -8.44 6.68 17.26
CA ILE A 140 -9.42 5.60 17.03
C ILE A 140 -10.29 5.39 18.27
N GLN A 141 -9.69 5.23 19.45
CA GLN A 141 -10.40 4.94 20.70
C GLN A 141 -11.37 6.07 21.07
N SER A 142 -10.99 7.33 20.82
CA SER A 142 -11.85 8.50 21.05
C SER A 142 -12.92 8.70 19.98
N GLY A 143 -12.97 7.89 18.92
CA GLY A 143 -13.89 8.05 17.79
C GLY A 143 -13.55 9.23 16.86
N ARG A 144 -12.46 9.96 17.11
CA ARG A 144 -11.98 11.06 16.25
C ARG A 144 -11.39 10.56 14.93
N ARG A 145 -11.06 9.27 14.85
CA ARG A 145 -10.55 8.62 13.65
C ARG A 145 -11.30 7.32 13.41
N LEU A 146 -11.59 7.06 12.13
CA LEU A 146 -11.95 5.73 11.62
C LEU A 146 -10.72 5.06 11.00
N TYR A 147 -10.68 3.73 11.08
CA TYR A 147 -9.73 2.91 10.33
C TYR A 147 -9.90 3.10 8.81
N SER A 148 -8.79 3.06 8.06
CA SER A 148 -8.82 2.80 6.61
C SER A 148 -9.15 1.32 6.35
N ALA A 149 -9.41 0.95 5.10
CA ALA A 149 -9.89 -0.39 4.75
C ALA A 149 -8.91 -1.51 5.18
N ILE A 150 -7.61 -1.32 4.93
CA ILE A 150 -6.57 -2.30 5.27
C ILE A 150 -6.50 -2.54 6.80
N PRO A 151 -6.27 -1.54 7.67
CA PRO A 151 -6.32 -1.72 9.12
C PRO A 151 -7.65 -2.28 9.64
N LEU A 152 -8.78 -1.89 9.04
CA LEU A 152 -10.09 -2.41 9.41
C LEU A 152 -10.20 -3.92 9.12
N ALA A 153 -9.69 -4.40 7.99
CA ALA A 153 -9.65 -5.82 7.68
C ALA A 153 -8.82 -6.61 8.69
N VAL A 154 -7.62 -6.10 9.00
CA VAL A 154 -6.65 -6.73 9.92
C VAL A 154 -7.23 -6.89 11.32
N ILE A 155 -7.78 -5.81 11.90
CA ILE A 155 -8.38 -5.88 13.25
C ILE A 155 -9.65 -6.75 13.26
N SER A 156 -10.42 -6.78 12.17
CA SER A 156 -11.64 -7.59 12.08
C SER A 156 -11.31 -9.09 12.02
N ALA A 157 -10.11 -9.44 11.56
CA ALA A 157 -9.55 -10.78 11.63
C ALA A 157 -8.92 -11.12 13.00
N GLY A 158 -9.02 -10.23 13.99
CA GLY A 158 -8.44 -10.43 15.32
C GLY A 158 -6.92 -10.23 15.38
N ILE A 159 -6.30 -9.66 14.34
CA ILE A 159 -4.86 -9.41 14.29
C ILE A 159 -4.57 -8.01 14.85
N PRO A 160 -3.67 -7.87 15.85
CA PRO A 160 -3.33 -6.57 16.39
C PRO A 160 -2.49 -5.75 15.38
N LEU A 161 -2.71 -4.43 15.36
CA LEU A 161 -1.84 -3.50 14.63
C LEU A 161 -0.53 -3.30 15.38
N LYS A 162 0.55 -3.07 14.63
CA LYS A 162 1.88 -2.82 15.20
C LYS A 162 1.97 -1.43 15.82
N THR A 163 2.70 -1.35 16.92
CA THR A 163 2.80 -0.18 17.79
C THR A 163 4.17 0.50 17.68
N LEU A 164 4.38 1.55 18.48
CA LEU A 164 5.71 2.14 18.68
C LEU A 164 6.71 1.12 19.25
N ASP A 165 6.29 0.28 20.19
CA ASP A 165 7.17 -0.72 20.80
C ASP A 165 7.59 -1.77 19.76
N ASP A 166 6.67 -2.20 18.89
CA ASP A 166 7.01 -3.09 17.78
C ASP A 166 8.04 -2.44 16.85
N LEU A 167 7.89 -1.14 16.52
CA LEU A 167 8.83 -0.41 15.67
C LEU A 167 10.22 -0.30 16.31
N GLN A 168 10.27 0.02 17.61
CA GLN A 168 11.51 0.15 18.38
C GLN A 168 12.25 -1.19 18.50
N ASN A 169 11.51 -2.28 18.65
CA ASN A 169 12.06 -3.64 18.73
C ASN A 169 12.34 -4.27 17.36
N GLY A 170 12.18 -3.53 16.26
CA GLY A 170 12.45 -4.01 14.91
C GLY A 170 11.42 -5.00 14.36
N GLN A 171 10.23 -5.06 14.96
CA GLN A 171 9.12 -5.95 14.61
C GLN A 171 8.07 -5.29 13.67
N ALA A 172 8.34 -4.06 13.22
CA ALA A 172 7.48 -3.29 12.34
C ALA A 172 8.28 -2.26 11.53
N ILE A 173 7.62 -1.68 10.53
CA ILE A 173 8.13 -0.62 9.66
C ILE A 173 7.17 0.57 9.72
N SER A 174 7.67 1.79 9.85
CA SER A 174 6.84 2.99 9.79
C SER A 174 6.32 3.22 8.36
N ALA A 175 5.20 3.91 8.18
CA ALA A 175 4.62 4.14 6.86
C ALA A 175 5.57 4.88 5.88
N ASP A 176 6.51 5.69 6.39
CA ASP A 176 7.55 6.38 5.61
C ASP A 176 8.84 5.58 5.44
N PHE A 177 8.80 4.27 5.76
CA PHE A 177 9.92 3.31 5.83
C PHE A 177 10.99 3.60 6.89
N THR A 178 11.40 4.86 7.01
CA THR A 178 12.58 5.31 7.76
C THR A 178 12.30 5.69 9.20
N ALA A 179 11.04 5.97 9.53
CA ALA A 179 10.55 6.53 10.79
C ALA A 179 11.04 7.96 11.09
N GLN A 180 11.65 8.64 10.11
CA GLN A 180 12.08 10.03 10.26
C GLN A 180 10.88 10.94 10.57
N GLY A 181 9.74 10.72 9.93
CA GLY A 181 8.52 11.49 10.17
C GLY A 181 7.98 11.36 11.61
N TRP A 182 8.32 10.29 12.33
CA TRP A 182 7.90 10.13 13.73
C TRP A 182 8.69 11.05 14.66
N ARG A 183 9.98 11.27 14.38
CA ARG A 183 10.78 12.26 15.10
C ARG A 183 10.33 13.67 14.75
N ASP A 184 10.24 13.96 13.46
CA ASP A 184 10.09 15.34 12.97
C ASP A 184 8.69 15.92 13.20
N ARG A 185 7.66 15.06 13.19
CA ARG A 185 6.25 15.51 13.14
C ARG A 185 5.38 14.97 14.27
N LEU A 186 5.80 13.92 14.96
CA LEU A 186 4.98 13.25 15.99
C LEU A 186 5.55 13.39 17.40
N ASP A 187 6.63 14.16 17.58
CA ASP A 187 7.30 14.37 18.88
C ASP A 187 7.73 13.05 19.55
N LEU A 188 8.29 12.13 18.74
CA LEU A 188 8.82 10.84 19.19
C LEU A 188 10.34 10.76 18.90
N PRO A 189 11.17 11.56 19.58
CA PRO A 189 12.59 11.75 19.25
C PRO A 189 13.44 10.48 19.37
N ASP A 190 13.04 9.54 20.24
CA ASP A 190 13.77 8.29 20.48
C ASP A 190 13.44 7.17 19.47
N THR A 191 12.56 7.42 18.50
CA THR A 191 12.20 6.42 17.48
C THR A 191 13.43 6.06 16.63
N PRO A 192 13.85 4.80 16.48
CA PRO A 192 14.98 4.44 15.63
C PRO A 192 14.75 4.85 14.18
N VAL A 193 15.71 5.57 13.58
CA VAL A 193 15.65 5.96 12.17
C VAL A 193 16.47 5.00 11.34
N LEU A 194 15.89 4.55 10.23
CA LEU A 194 16.54 3.69 9.25
C LEU A 194 16.86 4.48 7.98
N THR A 195 17.95 4.10 7.32
CA THR A 195 18.08 4.42 5.88
C THR A 195 17.07 3.60 5.07
N PRO A 196 16.72 4.01 3.83
CA PRO A 196 15.85 3.23 2.97
C PRO A 196 16.29 1.77 2.79
N ASN A 197 17.58 1.53 2.50
CA ASN A 197 18.13 0.18 2.40
C ASN A 197 17.95 -0.64 3.70
N GLN A 198 18.19 -0.04 4.86
CA GLN A 198 17.97 -0.71 6.16
C GLN A 198 16.49 -1.02 6.42
N ALA A 199 15.57 -0.18 5.93
CA ALA A 199 14.14 -0.47 5.99
C ALA A 199 13.79 -1.68 5.10
N GLY A 200 14.39 -1.77 3.91
CA GLY A 200 14.25 -2.92 3.00
C GLY A 200 14.79 -4.21 3.60
N GLU A 201 15.99 -4.17 4.18
CA GLU A 201 16.59 -5.29 4.91
C GLU A 201 15.70 -5.76 6.06
N ARG A 202 15.21 -4.83 6.90
CA ARG A 202 14.29 -5.15 7.99
C ARG A 202 12.99 -5.75 7.47
N MET A 203 12.43 -5.22 6.39
CA MET A 203 11.21 -5.74 5.78
C MET A 203 11.42 -7.17 5.26
N ALA A 204 12.53 -7.46 4.59
CA ALA A 204 12.87 -8.81 4.13
C ALA A 204 13.01 -9.81 5.30
N VAL A 205 13.56 -9.38 6.43
CA VAL A 205 13.59 -10.19 7.66
C VAL A 205 12.18 -10.44 8.19
N LEU A 206 11.36 -9.39 8.33
CA LEU A 206 10.01 -9.50 8.89
C LEU A 206 9.09 -10.39 8.05
N VAL A 207 9.16 -10.30 6.72
CA VAL A 207 8.37 -11.13 5.80
C VAL A 207 8.59 -12.63 6.07
N ASN A 208 9.75 -13.03 6.58
CA ASN A 208 10.03 -14.42 6.87
C ASN A 208 9.23 -15.00 8.05
N ASP A 209 8.62 -14.17 8.89
CA ASP A 209 7.88 -14.63 10.07
C ASP A 209 6.40 -14.91 9.78
N TYR A 210 5.92 -14.68 8.55
CA TYR A 210 4.51 -14.76 8.18
C TYR A 210 4.30 -15.54 6.86
N ASP A 211 3.14 -16.16 6.72
CA ASP A 211 2.66 -16.72 5.45
C ASP A 211 2.19 -15.59 4.51
N LEU A 212 1.55 -14.56 5.08
CA LEU A 212 1.25 -13.28 4.42
C LEU A 212 1.77 -12.11 5.25
N ALA A 213 2.71 -11.36 4.69
CA ALA A 213 3.08 -10.04 5.19
C ALA A 213 2.51 -8.97 4.27
N PHE A 214 1.73 -8.03 4.83
CA PHE A 214 1.16 -6.91 4.09
C PHE A 214 1.85 -5.62 4.54
N PHE A 215 2.16 -4.72 3.60
CA PHE A 215 2.60 -3.36 3.91
C PHE A 215 1.88 -2.36 3.01
N GLU A 216 1.33 -1.32 3.62
CA GLU A 216 0.65 -0.21 2.96
C GLU A 216 1.57 1.02 2.92
N TYR A 217 1.85 1.52 1.73
CA TYR A 217 2.54 2.79 1.52
C TYR A 217 1.54 3.85 1.06
N SER A 218 0.99 4.59 2.03
CA SER A 218 -0.03 5.63 1.78
C SER A 218 0.54 7.00 1.41
N LEU A 219 1.86 7.22 1.57
CA LEU A 219 2.47 8.53 1.33
C LEU A 219 2.40 8.96 -0.14
N SER A 220 2.35 8.00 -1.07
CA SER A 220 2.19 8.27 -2.50
C SER A 220 0.85 8.93 -2.82
N ASP A 221 -0.23 8.56 -2.14
CA ASP A 221 -1.55 9.19 -2.32
C ASP A 221 -1.52 10.66 -1.87
N TYR A 222 -0.91 10.95 -0.71
CA TYR A 222 -0.71 12.33 -0.26
C TYR A 222 0.14 13.16 -1.23
N ALA A 223 1.17 12.56 -1.84
CA ALA A 223 1.98 13.22 -2.85
C ALA A 223 1.20 13.49 -4.15
N GLY A 224 0.31 12.56 -4.55
CA GLY A 224 -0.61 12.76 -5.67
C GLY A 224 -1.57 13.92 -5.42
N HIS A 225 -2.17 13.97 -4.23
CA HIS A 225 -3.10 15.03 -3.84
C HIS A 225 -2.45 16.41 -3.72
N SER A 226 -1.17 16.49 -3.29
CA SER A 226 -0.47 17.77 -3.20
C SER A 226 -0.07 18.32 -4.57
N GLN A 227 -0.03 17.48 -5.60
CA GLN A 227 0.45 17.80 -6.95
C GLN A 227 1.85 18.44 -6.96
N ASP A 228 2.67 18.10 -5.97
CA ASP A 228 4.07 18.53 -5.90
C ASP A 228 4.96 17.50 -6.61
N MET A 229 5.36 17.83 -7.84
CA MET A 229 6.18 16.95 -8.69
C MET A 229 7.53 16.62 -8.06
N GLN A 230 8.17 17.56 -7.35
CA GLN A 230 9.47 17.31 -6.75
C GLN A 230 9.35 16.40 -5.52
N ALA A 231 8.33 16.62 -4.70
CA ALA A 231 8.04 15.75 -3.57
C ALA A 231 7.67 14.32 -4.03
N ALA A 232 6.83 14.18 -5.06
CA ALA A 232 6.47 12.90 -5.64
C ALA A 232 7.70 12.17 -6.24
N HIS A 233 8.55 12.88 -6.98
CA HIS A 233 9.81 12.34 -7.49
C HIS A 233 10.69 11.80 -6.36
N ASN A 234 10.94 12.60 -5.32
CA ASN A 234 11.79 12.20 -4.21
C ASN A 234 11.22 10.98 -3.46
N LEU A 235 9.90 10.95 -3.27
CA LEU A 235 9.19 9.83 -2.68
C LEU A 235 9.38 8.54 -3.50
N LEU A 236 9.26 8.59 -4.83
CA LEU A 236 9.47 7.42 -5.69
C LEU A 236 10.92 6.94 -5.68
N VAL A 237 11.88 7.86 -5.66
CA VAL A 237 13.31 7.51 -5.54
C VAL A 237 13.59 6.84 -4.20
N THR A 238 13.02 7.35 -3.10
CA THR A 238 13.14 6.69 -1.78
C THR A 238 12.45 5.33 -1.77
N PHE A 239 11.25 5.21 -2.36
CA PHE A 239 10.53 3.95 -2.46
C PHE A 239 11.34 2.89 -3.21
N ASP A 240 11.98 3.25 -4.34
CA ASP A 240 12.78 2.31 -5.12
C ASP A 240 14.06 1.84 -4.40
N GLN A 241 14.53 2.57 -3.38
CA GLN A 241 15.69 2.20 -2.57
C GLN A 241 15.39 1.19 -1.45
N VAL A 242 14.11 0.94 -1.14
CA VAL A 242 13.65 0.00 -0.11
C VAL A 242 13.40 -1.37 -0.73
#